data_AF-A0A970F8A5-F1
#
_entry.id   AF-A0A970F8A5-F1
#
_cell.length_a   1.000
_cell.length_b   1.000
_cell.length_c   1.000
_cell.angle_alpha   90.00
_cell.angle_beta   90.00
_cell.angle_gamma   90.00
#
_symmetry.space_group_name_H-M   'P 1'
#
loop_
_entity.id
_entity.type
_entity.pdbx_description
1 polymer ?
#
loop_
_entity_poly.entity_id
_entity_poly.type
_entity_poly.pdbx_seq_one_letter_code
_entity_poly.pdbx_strand_id
1 'polypeptide(L)' 'MRNQWLDEELKKIETSENQFLLSEVRKYIEQLEDDNESLQIALEGSIWSPNRWNEGTKK' A
#
# COMPACT_ATOMS: atom_id res chain seq x y z
N MET A 1 2.42 -4.23 10.33
CA MET A 1 2.26 -2.99 9.54
C MET A 1 3.62 -2.46 9.17
N ARG A 2 3.83 -2.04 7.91
CA ARG A 2 5.13 -1.51 7.47
C ARG A 2 5.34 -0.08 7.93
N ASN A 3 4.27 0.69 8.07
CA ASN A 3 4.33 2.04 8.62
C ASN A 3 4.43 2.05 10.17
N GLN A 4 5.65 2.15 10.68
CA GLN A 4 5.93 2.19 12.13
C GLN A 4 5.36 3.45 12.81
N TRP A 5 5.40 4.60 12.15
CA TRP A 5 4.85 5.84 12.71
C TRP A 5 3.35 5.73 12.94
N LEU A 6 2.62 5.13 12.00
CA LEU A 6 1.17 4.95 12.11
C LEU A 6 0.81 3.95 13.23
N ASP A 7 1.60 2.89 13.39
CA ASP A 7 1.46 1.93 14.49
C ASP A 7 1.54 2.60 15.86
N GLU A 8 2.47 3.54 16.02
CA GLU A 8 2.66 4.35 17.23
C GLU A 8 1.50 5.31 17.48
N GLU A 9 0.98 5.98 16.46
CA GLU A 9 -0.19 6.86 16.61
C GLU A 9 -1.45 6.08 16.98
N LEU A 10 -1.67 4.90 16.39
CA LEU A 10 -2.80 4.05 16.74
C LEU A 10 -2.70 3.51 18.17
N LYS A 11 -1.49 3.28 18.69
CA LYS A 11 -1.27 2.90 20.10
C LYS A 11 -1.64 4.02 21.07
N LYS A 12 -1.41 5.29 20.72
CA LYS A 12 -1.73 6.44 21.60
C LYS A 12 -3.22 6.59 21.88
N ILE A 13 -4.06 6.13 20.96
CA ILE A 13 -5.51 6.20 21.07
C ILE A 13 -6.13 4.87 21.50
N GLU A 14 -5.32 3.84 21.75
CA GLU A 14 -5.80 2.51 22.11
C GLU A 14 -6.42 2.50 23.52
N THR A 15 -7.69 2.12 23.57
CA THR A 15 -8.46 1.90 24.78
C THR A 15 -9.10 0.51 24.72
N SER A 16 -9.56 0.01 25.87
CA SER A 16 -10.27 -1.28 25.93
C SER A 16 -11.55 -1.29 25.08
N GLU A 17 -12.18 -0.13 24.87
CA GLU A 17 -13.43 0.01 24.14
C GLU A 17 -13.23 -0.02 22.62
N ASN A 18 -12.10 0.49 22.13
CA ASN A 18 -11.82 0.60 20.70
C ASN A 18 -10.78 -0.41 20.19
N GLN A 19 -10.27 -1.29 21.05
CA GLN A 19 -9.25 -2.28 20.70
C GLN A 19 -9.62 -3.12 19.47
N PHE A 20 -10.87 -3.60 19.41
CA PHE A 20 -11.36 -4.36 18.25
C PHE A 20 -11.33 -3.51 16.97
N LEU A 21 -11.88 -2.28 17.04
CA LEU A 21 -11.89 -1.37 15.90
C LEU A 21 -10.47 -1.06 15.42
N LEU A 22 -9.55 -0.76 16.33
CA LEU A 22 -8.15 -0.49 15.99
C LEU A 22 -7.46 -1.71 15.39
N SER A 23 -7.79 -2.92 15.84
CA SER A 23 -7.26 -4.15 15.24
C SER A 23 -7.70 -4.33 13.78
N GLU A 24 -8.96 -4.02 13.46
CA GLU A 24 -9.47 -4.08 12.09
C GLU A 24 -8.94 -2.94 11.22
N VAL A 25 -8.78 -1.74 11.79
CA VAL A 25 -8.13 -0.61 11.12
C VAL A 25 -6.70 -0.97 10.72
N ARG A 26 -5.93 -1.61 11.61
CA ARG A 26 -4.56 -2.08 11.31
C ARG A 26 -4.54 -3.05 10.14
N LYS A 27 -5.43 -4.06 10.13
CA LYS A 27 -5.55 -5.02 9.02
C LYS A 27 -5.92 -4.33 7.70
N TYR A 28 -6.87 -3.40 7.74
CA TYR A 28 -7.30 -2.67 6.55
C TYR A 28 -6.16 -1.84 5.97
N ILE A 29 -5.37 -1.18 6.83
CA ILE A 29 -4.19 -0.42 6.40
C ILE A 29 -3.13 -1.34 5.78
N GLU A 30 -2.85 -2.49 6.38
CA GLU A 30 -1.92 -3.47 5.81
C GLU A 30 -2.36 -3.93 4.41
N GLN A 31 -3.66 -4.18 4.23
CA GLN A 31 -4.20 -4.51 2.91
C GLN A 31 -4.03 -3.37 1.89
N LEU A 32 -4.20 -2.11 2.31
CA LEU A 32 -3.93 -0.95 1.46
C LEU A 32 -2.43 -0.80 1.12
N GLU A 33 -1.53 -1.14 2.05
CA GLU A 33 -0.08 -1.16 1.81
C GLU A 33 0.27 -2.22 0.74
N ASP A 34 -0.32 -3.41 0.84
CA ASP A 34 -0.13 -4.51 -0.12
C ASP A 34 -0.68 -4.18 -1.51
N ASP A 35 -1.86 -3.56 -1.57
CA ASP A 35 -2.47 -3.12 -2.83
C ASP A 35 -1.63 -2.03 -3.50
N ASN A 36 -1.12 -1.07 -2.74
CA ASN A 36 -0.26 -0.01 -3.25
C ASN A 36 1.07 -0.56 -3.80
N GLU A 37 1.69 -1.51 -3.12
CA GLU A 37 2.88 -2.20 -3.62
C GLU A 37 2.58 -2.96 -4.92
N SER A 38 1.46 -3.67 -4.97
CA SER A 38 1.02 -4.39 -6.16
C SER A 38 0.81 -3.44 -7.35
N LEU A 39 0.17 -2.29 -7.11
CA LEU A 39 -0.02 -1.24 -8.11
C LEU A 39 1.32 -0.64 -8.56
N GLN A 40 2.24 -0.40 -7.65
CA GLN A 40 3.56 0.12 -7.97
C GLN A 40 4.32 -0.87 -8.89
N ILE A 41 4.33 -2.16 -8.56
CA ILE A 41 4.95 -3.20 -9.38
C ILE A 41 4.29 -3.26 -10.77
N ALA A 42 2.96 -3.22 -10.85
CA ALA A 42 2.24 -3.21 -12.11
C ALA A 42 2.59 -1.98 -12.97
N LEU A 43 2.70 -0.81 -12.34
CA LEU A 43 3.08 0.44 -13.01
C LEU A 43 4.53 0.38 -13.50
N GLU A 44 5.47 -0.07 -12.67
CA GLU A 44 6.86 -0.27 -13.07
C GLU A 44 6.97 -1.26 -14.24
N GLY A 45 6.27 -2.40 -14.15
CA GLY A 45 6.20 -3.37 -15.25
C GLY A 45 5.58 -2.79 -16.54
N SER A 46 4.62 -1.87 -16.41
CA SER A 46 3.98 -1.19 -17.54
C SER A 46 4.83 -0.09 -18.17
N ILE A 47 5.66 0.61 -17.39
CA ILE A 47 6.57 1.67 -17.83
C ILE A 47 7.85 1.06 -18.44
N TRP A 48 8.38 0.01 -17.80
CA TRP A 48 9.60 -0.68 -18.22
C TRP A 48 9.34 -1.87 -19.16
N SER A 49 8.11 -2.01 -19.69
CA SER A 49 7.80 -3.06 -20.66
C SER A 49 8.54 -2.83 -21.98
N PRO A 50 9.45 -3.73 -22.42
CA PRO A 50 10.15 -3.59 -23.70
C PRO A 50 9.19 -3.52 -24.90
N ASN A 51 7.99 -4.08 -24.76
CA ASN A 51 6.94 -4.04 -25.78
C ASN A 51 6.38 -2.61 -25.99
N ARG A 52 6.39 -1.77 -24.95
CA ARG A 52 5.88 -0.39 -24.99
C ARG A 52 6.93 0.63 -25.40
N TRP A 53 8.22 0.35 -25.24
CA TRP A 53 9.29 1.27 -25.68
C TRP A 53 9.30 1.50 -27.19
N ASN A 54 8.82 0.53 -27.98
CA ASN A 54 8.71 0.61 -29.43
C ASN A 54 7.40 1.27 -29.92
N GLU A 55 6.48 1.64 -29.03
CA GLU A 55 5.23 2.32 -29.42
C GLU A 55 5.48 3.78 -29.84
N GLY A 56 6.56 4.41 -29.34
CA GLY A 56 6.95 5.78 -29.70
C GLY A 56 7.80 5.92 -30.97
N THR A 57 8.34 4.84 -31.53
CA THR A 57 9.26 4.86 -32.68
C THR A 57 8.58 4.61 -34.03
N LYS A 58 7.28 4.36 -34.05
CA LYS A 58 6.48 4.31 -35.28
C LYS A 58 5.78 5.65 -35.52
N LYS A 59 6.52 6.61 -36.09
CA LYS A 59 5.96 7.74 -36.84
C LYS A 59 6.68 7.87 -38.17
#